data_AF-A0AA38NXB7-F1
#
_entry.id   AF-A0AA38NXB7-F1
#
_cell.length_a   1.000
_cell.length_b   1.000
_cell.length_c   1.000
_cell.angle_alpha   90.00
_cell.angle_beta   90.00
_cell.angle_gamma   90.00
#
_symmetry.space_group_name_H-M   'P 1'
#
loop_
_entity.id
_entity.type
_entity.pdbx_description
1 polymer ?
#
loop_
_entity_poly.entity_id
_entity_poly.type
_entity_poly.pdbx_seq_one_letter_code
_entity_poly.pdbx_strand_id
1 'polypeptide(L)'
;MLDQILYEDTTDELEPFTPENGEMPSPLSSLTPSPISSPAPSSIPLPQDLPISSASTSNSRKRHSKQQSKKNKKKRRSEQNRSASSIQPRSSANKRHVVPATPLVSDFSTAHEARVASTAYIGLRDTETDIEDKTYSLQELVGPQSHFHFDLVAWAATETVPIADDEDRVTVIMVAPPQTDDWKACVQAATDKLEKERCRCRFKNEQLVHRRGSFPALSTGIFYGNGMMEPANVSHNVNNTAVLYRLTHHWAFQRMSGFVTGMMKVWAPRLYDYYHSHFDDVLKSDSRLRPAFENSVFAAAAFNFGPETICFPHVDYGNLPFGWCPIWSLGRYDYKKGGHLVLWDLKLVIEFPPGSLIVIPSGILRHSNTKIQRGESRYSFTQYTAGGLFRWVDYGFQTFESYCNNRTATEAARDEHDKRRRWKMGLSLYSTLADLGLC
;
A
#
# COMPACT_ATOMS: atom_id res chain seq x y z
N MET A 1 -20.31 10.50 43.96
CA MET A 1 -21.43 11.29 43.42
C MET A 1 -21.30 11.18 41.91
N LEU A 2 -22.36 10.69 41.28
CA LEU A 2 -22.38 9.94 40.02
C LEU A 2 -21.85 10.68 38.79
N ASP A 3 -21.31 9.84 37.90
CA ASP A 3 -20.99 10.01 36.49
C ASP A 3 -21.95 10.88 35.67
N GLN A 4 -21.35 11.73 34.82
CA GLN A 4 -21.88 12.10 33.50
C GLN A 4 -20.68 12.38 32.58
N ILE A 5 -20.15 11.34 31.95
CA ILE A 5 -19.38 11.49 30.72
C ILE A 5 -20.36 11.23 29.58
N LEU A 6 -20.62 12.27 28.81
CA LEU A 6 -21.49 12.28 27.65
C LEU A 6 -21.02 11.21 26.65
N TYR A 7 -21.90 10.23 26.41
CA TYR A 7 -21.86 9.34 25.26
C TYR A 7 -22.27 10.16 24.03
N GLU A 8 -21.33 10.47 23.15
CA GLU A 8 -21.65 10.84 21.77
C GLU A 8 -21.67 9.55 20.94
N ASP A 9 -22.89 9.02 20.80
CA ASP A 9 -23.25 8.01 19.82
C ASP A 9 -23.47 8.72 18.48
N THR A 10 -22.43 8.83 17.65
CA THR A 10 -22.59 9.35 16.29
C THR A 10 -22.96 8.22 15.35
N THR A 11 -24.21 7.74 15.47
CA THR A 11 -24.94 7.23 14.31
C THR A 11 -25.46 8.44 13.56
N ASP A 12 -24.76 8.88 12.52
CA ASP A 12 -25.31 9.87 11.60
C ASP A 12 -25.04 9.52 10.14
N GLU A 13 -26.04 9.87 9.35
CA GLU A 13 -26.46 9.32 8.06
C GLU A 13 -25.36 9.20 7.01
N LEU A 14 -25.15 7.97 6.53
CA LEU A 14 -24.45 7.71 5.28
C LEU A 14 -25.47 7.79 4.14
N GLU A 15 -25.25 8.66 3.16
CA GLU A 15 -26.02 8.64 1.93
C GLU A 15 -25.95 7.25 1.26
N PRO A 16 -27.09 6.68 0.84
CA PRO A 16 -27.18 5.30 0.41
C PRO A 16 -26.51 5.09 -0.96
N PHE A 17 -25.59 4.12 -1.01
CA PHE A 17 -25.18 3.51 -2.27
C PHE A 17 -26.24 2.48 -2.69
N THR A 18 -26.96 2.75 -3.76
CA THR A 18 -27.92 1.82 -4.37
C THR A 18 -27.21 0.85 -5.32
N PRO A 19 -27.27 -0.47 -5.10
CA PRO A 19 -26.91 -1.46 -6.11
C PRO A 19 -28.16 -1.80 -6.92
N GLU A 20 -28.25 -1.31 -8.16
CA GLU A 20 -29.29 -1.77 -9.08
C GLU A 20 -28.91 -3.07 -9.79
N ASN A 21 -29.93 -3.94 -9.81
CA ASN A 21 -30.03 -5.26 -10.39
C ASN A 21 -29.62 -5.34 -11.87
N GLY A 22 -28.93 -6.42 -12.24
CA GLY A 22 -28.70 -6.80 -13.62
C GLY A 22 -28.41 -8.30 -13.71
N GLU A 23 -29.33 -9.01 -14.37
CA GLU A 23 -29.49 -10.45 -14.43
C GLU A 23 -28.28 -11.22 -15.00
N MET A 24 -28.05 -12.41 -14.45
CA MET A 24 -27.17 -13.45 -14.97
C MET A 24 -27.76 -14.11 -16.24
N PRO A 25 -26.90 -14.64 -17.12
CA PRO A 25 -27.07 -16.06 -17.41
C PRO A 25 -25.77 -16.86 -17.48
N SER A 26 -25.90 -18.15 -17.21
CA SER A 26 -24.94 -19.25 -17.41
C SER A 26 -25.72 -20.42 -18.05
N PRO A 27 -25.13 -21.57 -18.41
CA PRO A 27 -23.87 -21.86 -19.13
C PRO A 27 -24.06 -22.93 -20.25
N LEU A 28 -22.94 -23.51 -20.76
CA LEU A 28 -22.76 -24.64 -21.73
C LEU A 28 -22.72 -24.24 -23.23
N SER A 29 -21.83 -24.76 -24.10
CA SER A 29 -21.22 -26.09 -24.21
C SER A 29 -19.83 -26.09 -24.88
N SER A 30 -19.07 -27.13 -24.53
CA SER A 30 -17.86 -27.70 -25.14
C SER A 30 -17.95 -28.08 -26.63
N LEU A 31 -16.83 -28.05 -27.36
CA LEU A 31 -16.11 -29.23 -27.91
C LEU A 31 -14.94 -28.84 -28.85
N THR A 32 -14.07 -29.83 -29.04
CA THR A 32 -12.63 -29.81 -29.43
C THR A 32 -12.39 -30.12 -30.94
N PRO A 33 -11.27 -30.70 -31.43
CA PRO A 33 -10.31 -29.98 -32.30
C PRO A 33 -9.91 -30.69 -33.61
N SER A 34 -8.94 -30.09 -34.33
CA SER A 34 -7.92 -30.71 -35.23
C SER A 34 -8.17 -30.59 -36.75
N PRO A 35 -7.20 -30.98 -37.61
CA PRO A 35 -5.88 -30.38 -37.87
C PRO A 35 -5.71 -30.13 -39.39
N ILE A 36 -4.52 -29.79 -39.92
CA ILE A 36 -3.92 -30.38 -41.15
C ILE A 36 -2.62 -29.67 -41.56
N SER A 37 -1.58 -30.52 -41.65
CA SER A 37 -0.41 -30.63 -42.53
C SER A 37 0.48 -29.45 -42.95
N SER A 38 1.76 -29.64 -42.64
CA SER A 38 2.92 -29.16 -43.42
C SER A 38 3.20 -30.05 -44.64
N PRO A 39 3.93 -29.55 -45.65
CA PRO A 39 4.82 -30.37 -46.46
C PRO A 39 6.31 -30.04 -46.25
N ALA A 40 7.15 -31.03 -46.53
CA ALA A 40 8.60 -31.10 -46.33
C ALA A 40 9.43 -30.35 -47.41
N PRO A 41 10.75 -30.11 -47.20
CA PRO A 41 11.57 -29.29 -48.07
C PRO A 41 12.38 -30.09 -49.11
N SER A 42 12.60 -29.47 -50.28
CA SER A 42 13.48 -29.96 -51.35
C SER A 42 14.85 -29.28 -51.28
N SER A 43 15.89 -30.09 -51.43
CA SER A 43 17.33 -29.78 -51.47
C SER A 43 17.81 -29.18 -52.81
N ILE A 44 18.84 -28.31 -52.83
CA ILE A 44 20.19 -28.43 -53.46
C ILE A 44 20.68 -26.97 -53.81
N PRO A 45 21.97 -26.58 -53.99
CA PRO A 45 23.22 -26.71 -53.21
C PRO A 45 23.93 -25.34 -52.90
N LEU A 46 25.04 -25.39 -52.16
CA LEU A 46 25.97 -24.27 -51.87
C LEU A 46 26.83 -23.81 -53.08
N PRO A 47 27.41 -22.60 -52.98
CA PRO A 47 28.85 -22.42 -53.25
C PRO A 47 29.65 -21.84 -52.07
N GLN A 48 30.91 -22.29 -51.96
CA GLN A 48 32.04 -21.80 -51.13
C GLN A 48 32.47 -20.37 -51.59
N ASP A 49 33.15 -19.48 -50.87
CA ASP A 49 34.27 -19.58 -49.93
C ASP A 49 34.55 -18.21 -49.22
N LEU A 50 35.44 -18.22 -48.20
CA LEU A 50 36.21 -17.12 -47.54
C LEU A 50 35.66 -16.51 -46.20
N PRO A 51 36.54 -15.96 -45.31
CA PRO A 51 37.55 -16.64 -44.52
C PRO A 51 37.34 -16.48 -42.99
N ILE A 52 37.92 -17.41 -42.23
CA ILE A 52 37.82 -17.52 -40.78
C ILE A 52 38.59 -16.37 -40.10
N SER A 53 37.88 -15.53 -39.35
CA SER A 53 38.47 -14.63 -38.34
C SER A 53 37.85 -14.84 -36.96
N SER A 54 38.72 -15.22 -36.02
CA SER A 54 38.64 -15.20 -34.55
C SER A 54 37.32 -14.71 -33.89
N ALA A 55 36.35 -15.61 -33.72
CA ALA A 55 35.07 -15.32 -33.04
C ALA A 55 34.87 -16.05 -31.68
N SER A 56 35.94 -16.43 -30.99
CA SER A 56 35.83 -17.25 -29.76
C SER A 56 35.52 -16.45 -28.48
N THR A 57 35.84 -15.16 -28.40
CA THR A 57 35.66 -14.36 -27.17
C THR A 57 34.33 -13.58 -27.10
N SER A 58 33.70 -13.24 -28.23
CA SER A 58 32.44 -12.47 -28.24
C SER A 58 31.19 -13.33 -27.98
N ASN A 59 31.21 -14.59 -28.41
CA ASN A 59 30.10 -15.53 -28.24
C ASN A 59 29.94 -16.03 -26.79
N SER A 60 31.05 -16.15 -26.04
CA SER A 60 31.04 -16.48 -24.61
C SER A 60 30.34 -15.39 -23.79
N ARG A 61 30.70 -14.11 -23.99
CA ARG A 61 30.06 -12.96 -23.31
C ARG A 61 28.57 -12.83 -23.67
N LYS A 62 28.20 -13.03 -24.93
CA LYS A 62 26.78 -13.03 -25.37
C LYS A 62 25.98 -14.22 -24.79
N ARG A 63 26.59 -15.41 -24.68
CA ARG A 63 25.97 -16.59 -24.04
C ARG A 63 25.79 -16.40 -22.53
N HIS A 64 26.79 -15.84 -21.84
CA HIS A 64 26.72 -15.54 -20.41
C HIS A 64 25.65 -14.47 -20.11
N SER A 65 25.57 -13.41 -20.94
CA SER A 65 24.50 -12.40 -20.87
C SER A 65 23.10 -12.99 -21.10
N LYS A 66 22.93 -13.87 -22.11
CA LYS A 66 21.66 -14.57 -22.34
C LYS A 66 21.28 -15.52 -21.21
N GLN A 67 22.24 -16.22 -20.59
CA GLN A 67 21.99 -17.07 -19.41
C GLN A 67 21.60 -16.23 -18.19
N GLN A 68 22.28 -15.11 -17.93
CA GLN A 68 21.93 -14.17 -16.86
C GLN A 68 20.52 -13.60 -17.06
N SER A 69 20.17 -13.21 -18.28
CA SER A 69 18.84 -12.72 -18.64
C SER A 69 17.76 -13.79 -18.46
N LYS A 70 18.03 -15.03 -18.87
CA LYS A 70 17.11 -16.18 -18.63
C LYS A 70 16.96 -16.48 -17.13
N LYS A 71 18.04 -16.43 -16.35
CA LYS A 71 17.99 -16.57 -14.88
C LYS A 71 17.19 -15.45 -14.23
N ASN A 72 17.40 -14.20 -14.63
CA ASN A 72 16.65 -13.05 -14.14
C ASN A 72 15.17 -13.13 -14.53
N LYS A 73 14.85 -13.58 -15.75
CA LYS A 73 13.47 -13.83 -16.20
C LYS A 73 12.80 -14.97 -15.41
N LYS A 74 13.53 -16.05 -15.13
CA LYS A 74 13.06 -17.17 -14.29
C LYS A 74 12.84 -16.72 -12.84
N LYS A 75 13.75 -15.92 -12.29
CA LYS A 75 13.64 -15.31 -10.95
C LYS A 75 12.44 -14.37 -10.86
N ARG A 76 12.26 -13.49 -11.85
CA ARG A 76 11.09 -12.61 -11.96
C ARG A 76 9.77 -13.39 -11.98
N ARG A 77 9.71 -14.48 -12.77
CA ARG A 77 8.53 -15.37 -12.77
C ARG A 77 8.31 -16.05 -11.42
N SER A 78 9.37 -16.46 -10.72
CA SER A 78 9.25 -17.07 -9.38
C SER A 78 8.91 -16.07 -8.26
N GLU A 79 9.13 -14.77 -8.48
CA GLU A 79 8.72 -13.70 -7.55
C GLU A 79 7.26 -13.28 -7.77
N GLN A 80 6.67 -13.57 -8.95
CA GLN A 80 5.28 -13.24 -9.30
C GLN A 80 4.22 -14.16 -8.67
N ASN A 81 4.58 -15.37 -8.24
CA ASN A 81 3.61 -16.38 -7.76
C ASN A 81 3.84 -16.77 -6.28
N ARG A 82 4.39 -15.86 -5.47
CA ARG A 82 4.62 -16.12 -4.04
C ARG A 82 3.44 -15.61 -3.24
N SER A 83 2.85 -16.46 -2.39
CA SER A 83 1.92 -15.99 -1.38
C SER A 83 2.65 -15.12 -0.35
N ALA A 84 1.91 -14.25 0.36
CA ALA A 84 2.47 -13.46 1.46
C ALA A 84 3.16 -14.33 2.53
N SER A 85 2.57 -15.48 2.87
CA SER A 85 3.12 -16.46 3.81
C SER A 85 4.49 -17.02 3.39
N SER A 86 4.71 -17.17 2.08
CA SER A 86 5.97 -17.70 1.51
C SER A 86 7.12 -16.68 1.47
N ILE A 87 6.83 -15.39 1.70
CA ILE A 87 7.86 -14.35 1.76
C ILE A 87 8.52 -14.43 3.12
N GLN A 88 9.76 -14.92 3.17
CA GLN A 88 10.60 -14.80 4.36
C GLN A 88 11.53 -13.59 4.23
N PRO A 89 11.81 -12.85 5.32
CA PRO A 89 12.86 -11.86 5.33
C PRO A 89 14.15 -12.49 4.80
N ARG A 90 14.82 -11.83 3.86
CA ARG A 90 16.15 -12.28 3.46
C ARG A 90 17.05 -12.18 4.69
N SER A 91 17.97 -13.11 4.87
CA SER A 91 18.97 -13.04 5.94
C SER A 91 19.79 -11.74 5.91
N SER A 92 19.90 -11.10 4.75
CA SER A 92 20.54 -9.80 4.57
C SER A 92 19.63 -8.58 4.78
N ALA A 93 18.32 -8.75 4.98
CA ALA A 93 17.38 -7.64 5.14
C ALA A 93 17.68 -6.84 6.41
N ASN A 94 17.88 -7.50 7.56
CA ASN A 94 18.29 -6.84 8.80
C ASN A 94 19.60 -6.07 8.63
N LYS A 95 20.63 -6.71 8.05
CA LYS A 95 21.94 -6.08 7.81
C LYS A 95 21.87 -4.87 6.88
N ARG A 96 20.86 -4.80 6.01
CA ARG A 96 20.73 -3.75 5.00
C ARG A 96 19.81 -2.61 5.45
N HIS A 97 18.72 -2.95 6.11
CA HIS A 97 17.67 -1.99 6.41
C HIS A 97 17.66 -1.62 7.89
N VAL A 98 17.89 -2.56 8.81
CA VAL A 98 17.80 -2.29 10.26
C VAL A 98 19.14 -1.82 10.80
N VAL A 99 20.21 -2.62 10.67
CA VAL A 99 21.52 -2.33 11.28
C VAL A 99 22.10 -0.93 10.94
N PRO A 100 22.01 -0.42 9.70
CA PRO A 100 22.54 0.91 9.40
C PRO A 100 21.54 2.04 9.66
N ALA A 101 20.32 1.75 10.13
CA ALA A 101 19.29 2.76 10.31
C ALA A 101 19.64 3.68 11.49
N THR A 102 19.46 4.98 11.28
CA THR A 102 19.50 5.98 12.34
C THR A 102 18.07 6.41 12.64
N PRO A 103 17.54 6.17 13.84
CA PRO A 103 16.19 6.59 14.20
C PRO A 103 16.03 8.11 14.27
N LEU A 104 14.85 8.59 13.89
CA LEU A 104 14.33 9.88 14.32
C LEU A 104 13.36 9.64 15.47
N VAL A 105 13.50 10.39 16.55
CA VAL A 105 12.56 10.33 17.69
C VAL A 105 11.63 11.52 17.58
N SER A 106 10.34 11.27 17.71
CA SER A 106 9.30 12.31 17.74
C SER A 106 8.75 12.44 19.15
N ASP A 107 8.47 13.68 19.56
CA ASP A 107 7.78 13.98 20.82
C ASP A 107 6.28 13.63 20.77
N PHE A 108 5.75 13.24 19.61
CA PHE A 108 4.33 12.89 19.46
C PHE A 108 4.01 11.59 20.20
N SER A 109 3.04 11.66 21.10
CA SER A 109 2.55 10.51 21.82
C SER A 109 1.49 9.76 21.03
N THR A 110 1.89 8.69 20.33
CA THR A 110 0.90 7.86 19.62
C THR A 110 -0.17 7.35 20.59
N ALA A 111 0.20 6.99 21.81
CA ALA A 111 -0.75 6.46 22.80
C ALA A 111 -1.83 7.47 23.21
N HIS A 112 -1.48 8.75 23.30
CA HIS A 112 -2.31 9.77 23.96
C HIS A 112 -2.85 10.86 23.01
N GLU A 113 -2.13 11.16 21.94
CA GLU A 113 -2.50 12.22 20.97
C GLU A 113 -3.19 11.66 19.73
N ALA A 114 -2.99 10.38 19.40
CA ALA A 114 -3.66 9.77 18.26
C ALA A 114 -5.19 9.73 18.44
N ARG A 115 -5.91 10.22 17.44
CA ARG A 115 -7.37 10.30 17.45
C ARG A 115 -7.99 8.98 16.99
N VAL A 116 -8.39 8.15 17.94
CA VAL A 116 -8.88 6.78 17.70
C VAL A 116 -10.30 6.61 18.25
N ALA A 117 -11.18 5.92 17.52
CA ALA A 117 -12.51 5.59 18.05
C ALA A 117 -12.41 4.66 19.27
N SER A 118 -13.40 4.68 20.16
CA SER A 118 -13.40 3.87 21.39
C SER A 118 -13.21 2.35 21.17
N THR A 119 -13.56 1.86 19.98
CA THR A 119 -13.35 0.46 19.59
C THR A 119 -11.98 0.18 19.00
N ALA A 120 -11.18 1.20 18.67
CA ALA A 120 -9.86 1.09 18.04
C ALA A 120 -9.77 0.32 16.72
N TYR A 121 -10.91 0.07 16.04
CA TYR A 121 -10.90 -0.44 14.67
C TYR A 121 -10.75 0.67 13.64
N ILE A 122 -11.12 1.90 13.95
CA ILE A 122 -11.04 3.05 13.04
C ILE A 122 -10.46 4.25 13.76
N GLY A 123 -9.81 5.13 13.01
CA GLY A 123 -9.45 6.46 13.47
C GLY A 123 -10.69 7.34 13.58
N LEU A 124 -10.53 8.51 14.19
CA LEU A 124 -11.56 9.55 14.14
C LEU A 124 -11.39 10.38 12.88
N ARG A 125 -12.51 10.87 12.36
CA ARG A 125 -12.48 11.81 11.25
C ARG A 125 -11.78 13.09 11.71
N ASP A 126 -10.99 13.62 10.79
CA ASP A 126 -10.42 14.93 10.97
C ASP A 126 -11.53 15.99 11.06
N THR A 127 -11.54 16.72 12.16
CA THR A 127 -12.53 17.77 12.48
C THR A 127 -11.84 19.10 12.77
N GLU A 128 -10.50 19.16 12.64
CA GLU A 128 -9.78 20.41 12.84
C GLU A 128 -10.04 21.35 11.67
N THR A 129 -10.58 22.51 11.99
CA THR A 129 -10.90 23.57 11.02
C THR A 129 -9.70 24.42 10.65
N ASP A 130 -8.61 24.32 11.42
CA ASP A 130 -7.43 25.19 11.29
C ASP A 130 -6.54 24.78 10.12
N ILE A 131 -6.75 23.59 9.57
CA ILE A 131 -6.03 23.08 8.41
C ILE A 131 -6.98 23.06 7.22
N GLU A 132 -6.75 23.97 6.28
CA GLU A 132 -7.56 24.04 5.07
C GLU A 132 -7.36 22.82 4.17
N ASP A 133 -8.46 22.35 3.57
CA ASP A 133 -8.51 21.34 2.50
C ASP A 133 -7.93 21.90 1.19
N LYS A 134 -6.64 22.19 1.20
CA LYS A 134 -5.89 22.73 0.05
C LYS A 134 -4.55 22.03 -0.14
N THR A 135 -3.90 22.37 -1.26
CA THR A 135 -2.52 21.94 -1.53
C THR A 135 -1.52 22.97 -1.00
N TYR A 136 -0.46 22.50 -0.37
CA TYR A 136 0.59 23.33 0.24
C TYR A 136 1.89 23.25 -0.57
N SER A 137 2.61 24.35 -0.68
CA SER A 137 4.00 24.39 -1.15
C SER A 137 4.97 24.07 -0.01
N LEU A 138 6.23 23.77 -0.35
CA LEU A 138 7.27 23.55 0.65
C LEU A 138 7.47 24.78 1.53
N GLN A 139 7.54 25.97 0.92
CA GLN A 139 7.82 27.24 1.61
C GLN A 139 6.71 27.64 2.58
N GLU A 140 5.47 27.20 2.33
CA GLU A 140 4.36 27.41 3.27
C GLU A 140 4.54 26.62 4.56
N LEU A 141 5.24 25.48 4.54
CA LEU A 141 5.34 24.54 5.66
C LEU A 141 6.64 24.64 6.47
N VAL A 142 7.75 25.00 5.82
CA VAL A 142 9.09 24.97 6.47
C VAL A 142 9.76 26.34 6.47
N GLY A 143 10.70 26.52 7.42
CA GLY A 143 11.55 27.69 7.50
C GLY A 143 11.00 28.83 8.38
N PRO A 144 11.78 29.90 8.57
CA PRO A 144 11.49 30.94 9.56
C PRO A 144 10.32 31.85 9.19
N GLN A 145 9.89 31.84 7.93
CA GLN A 145 8.76 32.65 7.43
C GLN A 145 7.47 31.83 7.26
N SER A 146 7.53 30.51 7.48
CA SER A 146 6.37 29.64 7.41
C SER A 146 5.50 29.83 8.65
N HIS A 147 4.18 29.79 8.51
CA HIS A 147 3.25 29.75 9.65
C HIS A 147 3.36 28.45 10.47
N PHE A 148 3.73 27.34 9.83
CA PHE A 148 3.73 26.02 10.45
C PHE A 148 5.06 25.69 11.14
N HIS A 149 6.18 26.23 10.63
CA HIS A 149 7.53 25.97 11.15
C HIS A 149 7.85 24.47 11.30
N PHE A 150 7.40 23.64 10.35
CA PHE A 150 7.69 22.21 10.37
C PHE A 150 9.15 21.95 10.02
N ASP A 151 9.66 20.84 10.54
CA ASP A 151 11.04 20.41 10.31
C ASP A 151 11.16 19.69 8.97
N LEU A 152 12.14 20.11 8.17
CA LEU A 152 12.48 19.47 6.91
C LEU A 152 13.43 18.30 7.15
N VAL A 153 12.98 17.09 6.85
CA VAL A 153 13.80 15.88 6.85
C VAL A 153 14.35 15.64 5.43
N ALA A 154 15.63 15.95 5.25
CA ALA A 154 16.34 15.73 3.99
C ALA A 154 16.72 14.25 3.82
N TRP A 155 15.85 13.48 3.16
CA TRP A 155 16.00 12.05 2.97
C TRP A 155 16.19 11.66 1.50
N ALA A 156 17.42 11.30 1.15
CA ALA A 156 17.78 10.87 -0.20
C ALA A 156 17.43 9.40 -0.52
N ALA A 157 16.74 8.69 0.39
CA ALA A 157 16.42 7.27 0.28
C ALA A 157 17.65 6.33 0.07
N THR A 158 18.80 6.73 0.62
CA THR A 158 20.03 5.93 0.63
C THR A 158 20.06 4.92 1.78
N GLU A 159 19.45 5.27 2.91
CA GLU A 159 19.30 4.45 4.10
C GLU A 159 17.86 4.43 4.60
N THR A 160 17.52 3.38 5.35
CA THR A 160 16.20 3.29 5.99
C THR A 160 16.24 4.07 7.30
N VAL A 161 15.22 4.90 7.54
CA VAL A 161 15.09 5.74 8.73
C VAL A 161 13.75 5.41 9.40
N PRO A 162 13.74 4.78 10.58
CA PRO A 162 12.54 4.67 11.40
C PRO A 162 12.25 5.99 12.11
N ILE A 163 10.97 6.30 12.28
CA ILE A 163 10.53 7.34 13.21
C ILE A 163 9.85 6.64 14.37
N ALA A 164 10.41 6.84 15.57
CA ALA A 164 9.87 6.34 16.81
C ALA A 164 9.05 7.42 17.51
N ASP A 165 8.00 7.00 18.21
CA ASP A 165 7.24 7.89 19.09
C ASP A 165 7.88 8.05 20.47
N ASP A 166 7.18 8.75 21.36
CA ASP A 166 7.59 9.04 22.75
C ASP A 166 7.85 7.81 23.64
N GLU A 167 7.44 6.61 23.22
CA GLU A 167 7.69 5.34 23.90
C GLU A 167 8.61 4.42 23.07
N ASP A 168 9.44 5.00 22.19
CA ASP A 168 10.38 4.30 21.31
C ASP A 168 9.73 3.30 20.34
N ARG A 169 8.40 3.38 20.11
CA ARG A 169 7.71 2.49 19.17
C ARG A 169 7.93 3.00 17.76
N VAL A 170 8.43 2.14 16.86
CA VAL A 170 8.61 2.49 15.45
C VAL A 170 7.26 2.52 14.76
N THR A 171 6.67 3.71 14.63
CA THR A 171 5.34 3.90 14.04
C THR A 171 5.42 4.24 12.55
N VAL A 172 6.47 4.93 12.10
CA VAL A 172 6.70 5.26 10.68
C VAL A 172 8.05 4.71 10.24
N ILE A 173 8.15 4.24 8.99
CA ILE A 173 9.44 3.87 8.39
C ILE A 173 9.61 4.48 7.00
N MET A 174 10.72 5.18 6.80
CA MET A 174 11.20 5.66 5.51
C MET A 174 12.19 4.64 4.96
N VAL A 175 11.79 3.82 3.99
CA VAL A 175 12.55 2.65 3.56
C VAL A 175 13.38 2.95 2.32
N ALA A 176 14.70 2.79 2.44
CA ALA A 176 15.59 2.86 1.29
C ALA A 176 15.29 1.71 0.31
N PRO A 177 14.97 2.01 -0.95
CA PRO A 177 14.79 0.97 -1.95
C PRO A 177 16.13 0.26 -2.25
N PRO A 178 16.09 -0.99 -2.77
CA PRO A 178 17.29 -1.63 -3.31
C PRO A 178 17.99 -0.76 -4.36
N GLN A 179 19.26 -0.43 -4.12
CA GLN A 179 20.08 0.41 -5.01
C GLN A 179 20.66 -0.38 -6.19
N THR A 180 19.82 -1.12 -6.91
CA THR A 180 20.23 -1.99 -8.03
C THR A 180 19.56 -1.57 -9.33
N ASP A 181 20.22 -1.78 -10.47
CA ASP A 181 19.68 -1.40 -11.79
C ASP A 181 18.35 -2.08 -12.10
N ASP A 182 18.16 -3.32 -11.64
CA ASP A 182 16.89 -4.03 -11.80
C ASP A 182 15.77 -3.42 -10.94
N TRP A 183 16.09 -2.74 -9.83
CA TRP A 183 15.13 -1.97 -9.05
C TRP A 183 14.78 -0.64 -9.71
N LYS A 184 15.77 0.10 -10.22
CA LYS A 184 15.52 1.32 -11.01
C LYS A 184 14.61 1.03 -12.20
N ALA A 185 14.86 -0.07 -12.91
CA ALA A 185 13.99 -0.55 -13.98
C ALA A 185 12.58 -0.96 -13.49
N CYS A 186 12.43 -1.41 -12.24
CA CYS A 186 11.14 -1.67 -11.61
C CYS A 186 10.34 -0.40 -11.41
N VAL A 187 10.95 0.62 -10.82
CA VAL A 187 10.34 1.93 -10.57
C VAL A 187 9.92 2.59 -11.90
N GLN A 188 10.81 2.59 -12.90
CA GLN A 188 10.48 3.13 -14.22
C GLN A 188 9.31 2.38 -14.85
N ALA A 189 9.33 1.06 -14.84
CA ALA A 189 8.28 0.25 -15.44
C ALA A 189 6.92 0.39 -14.71
N ALA A 190 6.91 0.65 -13.39
CA ALA A 190 5.69 0.97 -12.65
C ALA A 190 5.14 2.35 -13.06
N THR A 191 6.02 3.35 -13.15
CA THR A 191 5.69 4.73 -13.57
C THR A 191 5.10 4.73 -14.99
N ASP A 192 5.79 4.16 -15.95
CA ASP A 192 5.35 4.09 -17.36
C ASP A 192 4.02 3.34 -17.49
N LYS A 193 3.82 2.31 -16.65
CA LYS A 193 2.60 1.52 -16.65
C LYS A 193 1.40 2.33 -16.16
N LEU A 194 1.55 3.13 -15.10
CA LEU A 194 0.49 4.03 -14.63
C LEU A 194 0.13 5.08 -15.68
N GLU A 195 1.15 5.75 -16.23
CA GLU A 195 0.96 6.77 -17.26
C GLU A 195 0.24 6.19 -18.48
N LYS A 196 0.64 5.00 -18.94
CA LYS A 196 0.01 4.31 -20.07
C LYS A 196 -1.43 3.85 -19.79
N GLU A 197 -1.68 3.28 -18.62
CA GLU A 197 -3.01 2.72 -18.29
C GLU A 197 -4.02 3.81 -17.90
N ARG A 198 -3.57 4.97 -17.43
CA ARG A 198 -4.42 6.14 -17.16
C ARG A 198 -5.32 6.47 -18.36
N CYS A 199 -4.77 6.53 -19.57
CA CYS A 199 -5.51 6.88 -20.79
C CYS A 199 -6.61 5.86 -21.16
N ARG A 200 -6.64 4.70 -20.49
CA ARG A 200 -7.63 3.64 -20.69
C ARG A 200 -8.69 3.60 -19.59
N CYS A 201 -8.49 4.38 -18.52
CA CYS A 201 -9.44 4.50 -17.43
C CYS A 201 -10.62 5.37 -17.84
N ARG A 202 -11.78 5.09 -17.24
CA ARG A 202 -12.97 5.95 -17.27
C ARG A 202 -13.30 6.32 -15.83
N PHE A 203 -12.97 7.55 -15.46
CA PHE A 203 -13.18 8.04 -14.09
C PHE A 203 -14.58 8.66 -13.97
N LYS A 204 -15.24 8.41 -12.84
CA LYS A 204 -16.36 9.23 -12.37
C LYS A 204 -15.85 10.50 -11.70
N ASN A 205 -16.72 11.48 -11.48
CA ASN A 205 -16.32 12.75 -10.84
C ASN A 205 -15.73 12.52 -9.45
N GLU A 206 -16.31 11.61 -8.66
CA GLU A 206 -15.83 11.26 -7.31
C GLU A 206 -14.48 10.54 -7.32
N GLN A 207 -14.04 10.06 -8.49
CA GLN A 207 -12.72 9.46 -8.70
C GLN A 207 -11.70 10.47 -9.20
N LEU A 208 -12.12 11.69 -9.60
CA LEU A 208 -11.28 12.80 -10.05
C LEU A 208 -11.13 13.87 -8.98
N VAL A 209 -12.19 14.14 -8.22
CA VAL A 209 -12.25 15.11 -7.13
C VAL A 209 -12.83 14.41 -5.93
N HIS A 210 -12.04 14.28 -4.89
CA HIS A 210 -12.40 13.55 -3.67
C HIS A 210 -11.79 14.21 -2.45
N ARG A 211 -12.20 13.77 -1.25
CA ARG A 211 -11.74 14.33 0.05
C ARG A 211 -10.22 14.46 0.20
N ARG A 212 -9.43 13.64 -0.51
CA ARG A 212 -7.96 13.65 -0.41
C ARG A 212 -7.29 14.62 -1.39
N GLY A 213 -8.01 15.24 -2.33
CA GLY A 213 -7.41 16.03 -3.41
C GLY A 213 -8.13 15.93 -4.75
N SER A 214 -7.60 16.65 -5.74
CA SER A 214 -8.11 16.68 -7.13
C SER A 214 -7.16 15.94 -8.06
N PHE A 215 -7.27 14.62 -8.11
CA PHE A 215 -6.54 13.76 -9.03
C PHE A 215 -7.27 12.41 -9.25
N PRO A 216 -7.09 11.77 -10.42
CA PRO A 216 -7.65 10.45 -10.69
C PRO A 216 -7.07 9.36 -9.79
N ALA A 217 -7.94 8.66 -9.07
CA ALA A 217 -7.58 7.54 -8.21
C ALA A 217 -8.53 6.35 -8.40
N LEU A 218 -7.97 5.13 -8.40
CA LEU A 218 -8.75 3.88 -8.36
C LEU A 218 -8.19 2.96 -7.28
N SER A 219 -9.09 2.37 -6.50
CA SER A 219 -8.75 1.33 -5.52
C SER A 219 -9.11 -0.07 -6.02
N THR A 220 -8.46 -1.10 -5.50
CA THR A 220 -8.74 -2.51 -5.79
C THR A 220 -8.47 -3.38 -4.55
N GLY A 221 -8.86 -4.64 -4.59
CA GLY A 221 -8.77 -5.57 -3.46
C GLY A 221 -10.07 -5.66 -2.68
N ILE A 222 -9.98 -6.06 -1.42
CA ILE A 222 -11.10 -6.38 -0.54
C ILE A 222 -11.29 -5.24 0.45
N PHE A 223 -12.53 -4.80 0.63
CA PHE A 223 -12.90 -3.72 1.53
C PHE A 223 -14.14 -4.12 2.36
N TYR A 224 -14.20 -3.59 3.59
CA TYR A 224 -15.37 -3.68 4.44
C TYR A 224 -15.46 -2.45 5.33
N GLY A 225 -16.60 -1.76 5.28
CA GLY A 225 -16.86 -0.49 5.94
C GLY A 225 -18.10 0.19 5.35
N ASN A 226 -18.42 1.41 5.79
CA ASN A 226 -19.48 2.25 5.21
C ASN A 226 -20.85 1.55 5.06
N GLY A 227 -21.30 0.84 6.10
CA GLY A 227 -22.62 0.19 6.10
C GLY A 227 -22.75 -1.08 5.24
N MET A 228 -21.64 -1.60 4.67
CA MET A 228 -21.67 -2.88 3.96
C MET A 228 -22.12 -4.03 4.88
N MET A 229 -22.86 -4.98 4.31
CA MET A 229 -23.35 -6.17 5.04
C MET A 229 -22.33 -7.29 5.11
N GLU A 230 -21.42 -7.37 4.13
CA GLU A 230 -20.31 -8.32 4.09
C GLU A 230 -19.09 -7.68 3.40
N PRO A 231 -17.86 -8.17 3.65
CA PRO A 231 -16.69 -7.79 2.87
C PRO A 231 -16.88 -8.09 1.38
N ALA A 232 -16.38 -7.21 0.51
CA ALA A 232 -16.44 -7.43 -0.94
C ALA A 232 -15.22 -6.89 -1.66
N ASN A 233 -14.99 -7.39 -2.88
CA ASN A 233 -14.03 -6.79 -3.79
C ASN A 233 -14.53 -5.42 -4.30
N VAL A 234 -13.63 -4.43 -4.35
CA VAL A 234 -13.97 -3.10 -4.90
C VAL A 234 -14.40 -3.24 -6.36
N SER A 235 -15.64 -2.84 -6.65
CA SER A 235 -16.24 -2.95 -7.98
C SER A 235 -15.97 -1.71 -8.85
N HIS A 236 -15.76 -1.95 -10.15
CA HIS A 236 -15.53 -0.92 -11.16
C HIS A 236 -16.20 -1.29 -12.48
N ASN A 237 -16.34 -0.29 -13.36
CA ASN A 237 -16.71 -0.55 -14.75
C ASN A 237 -15.70 -1.47 -15.45
N VAL A 238 -16.12 -2.12 -16.54
CA VAL A 238 -15.32 -3.13 -17.27
C VAL A 238 -13.94 -2.59 -17.67
N ASN A 239 -13.84 -1.32 -18.09
CA ASN A 239 -12.57 -0.72 -18.51
C ASN A 239 -11.60 -0.59 -17.34
N ASN A 240 -12.05 -0.04 -16.22
CA ASN A 240 -11.25 0.16 -15.01
C ASN A 240 -10.88 -1.18 -14.37
N THR A 241 -11.79 -2.14 -14.34
CA THR A 241 -11.50 -3.52 -13.89
C THR A 241 -10.38 -4.13 -14.71
N ALA A 242 -10.41 -3.99 -16.04
CA ALA A 242 -9.34 -4.47 -16.91
C ALA A 242 -8.01 -3.72 -16.71
N VAL A 243 -8.05 -2.41 -16.44
CA VAL A 243 -6.86 -1.61 -16.08
C VAL A 243 -6.25 -2.11 -14.76
N LEU A 244 -7.06 -2.21 -13.71
CA LEU A 244 -6.62 -2.64 -12.39
C LEU A 244 -6.04 -4.05 -12.44
N TYR A 245 -6.68 -4.97 -13.16
CA TYR A 245 -6.12 -6.30 -13.42
C TYR A 245 -4.73 -6.24 -14.07
N ARG A 246 -4.55 -5.41 -15.10
CA ARG A 246 -3.23 -5.24 -15.76
C ARG A 246 -2.19 -4.57 -14.87
N LEU A 247 -2.60 -3.73 -13.92
CA LEU A 247 -1.70 -3.10 -12.95
C LEU A 247 -1.28 -4.10 -11.88
N THR A 248 -2.23 -4.78 -11.24
CA THR A 248 -1.93 -5.75 -10.18
C THR A 248 -1.15 -6.95 -10.71
N HIS A 249 -1.33 -7.38 -11.95
CA HIS A 249 -0.55 -8.46 -12.58
C HIS A 249 0.77 -7.99 -13.21
N HIS A 250 1.06 -6.69 -13.17
CA HIS A 250 2.33 -6.19 -13.69
C HIS A 250 3.46 -6.56 -12.73
N TRP A 251 4.55 -7.11 -13.28
CA TRP A 251 5.70 -7.59 -12.49
C TRP A 251 6.29 -6.52 -11.56
N ALA A 252 6.22 -5.24 -11.93
CA ALA A 252 6.75 -4.16 -11.12
C ALA A 252 5.93 -3.95 -9.84
N PHE A 253 4.60 -3.89 -9.94
CA PHE A 253 3.72 -3.75 -8.77
C PHE A 253 3.71 -5.00 -7.90
N GLN A 254 3.76 -6.19 -8.51
CA GLN A 254 3.99 -7.44 -7.78
C GLN A 254 5.28 -7.38 -6.95
N ARG A 255 6.38 -6.91 -7.54
CA ARG A 255 7.66 -6.78 -6.83
C ARG A 255 7.62 -5.73 -5.72
N MET A 256 6.98 -4.58 -5.94
CA MET A 256 6.81 -3.53 -4.94
C MET A 256 5.96 -4.01 -3.76
N SER A 257 4.83 -4.67 -4.04
CA SER A 257 3.97 -5.28 -3.01
C SER A 257 4.72 -6.32 -2.17
N GLY A 258 5.42 -7.26 -2.82
CA GLY A 258 6.19 -8.27 -2.09
C GLY A 258 7.36 -7.68 -1.29
N PHE A 259 7.97 -6.58 -1.75
CA PHE A 259 9.01 -5.88 -1.01
C PHE A 259 8.47 -5.30 0.29
N VAL A 260 7.33 -4.62 0.22
CA VAL A 260 6.63 -4.05 1.39
C VAL A 260 6.29 -5.13 2.40
N THR A 261 5.70 -6.25 1.97
CA THR A 261 5.40 -7.40 2.84
C THR A 261 6.66 -7.89 3.58
N GLY A 262 7.79 -7.96 2.88
CA GLY A 262 9.07 -8.33 3.48
C GLY A 262 9.59 -7.29 4.49
N MET A 263 9.40 -6.00 4.24
CA MET A 263 9.77 -4.94 5.18
C MET A 263 8.91 -4.98 6.43
N MET A 264 7.61 -5.25 6.30
CA MET A 264 6.72 -5.38 7.45
C MET A 264 7.15 -6.51 8.38
N LYS A 265 7.53 -7.68 7.85
CA LYS A 265 8.08 -8.79 8.65
C LYS A 265 9.36 -8.44 9.40
N VAL A 266 10.18 -7.55 8.83
CA VAL A 266 11.46 -7.14 9.44
C VAL A 266 11.24 -6.11 10.54
N TRP A 267 10.42 -5.09 10.25
CA TRP A 267 10.28 -3.93 11.11
C TRP A 267 9.17 -4.04 12.15
N ALA A 268 8.11 -4.80 11.88
CA ALA A 268 7.01 -5.03 12.82
C ALA A 268 6.45 -6.46 12.64
N PRO A 269 7.21 -7.50 13.03
CA PRO A 269 6.79 -8.90 12.85
C PRO A 269 5.46 -9.21 13.54
N ARG A 270 5.22 -8.64 14.73
CA ARG A 270 3.95 -8.83 15.47
C ARG A 270 2.76 -8.23 14.70
N LEU A 271 2.92 -7.01 14.18
CA LEU A 271 1.90 -6.38 13.34
C LEU A 271 1.69 -7.13 12.02
N TYR A 272 2.76 -7.65 11.43
CA TYR A 272 2.66 -8.52 10.25
C TYR A 272 1.79 -9.74 10.53
N ASP A 273 2.03 -10.45 11.63
CA ASP A 273 1.28 -11.66 11.99
C ASP A 273 -0.19 -11.35 12.25
N TYR A 274 -0.47 -10.20 12.88
CA TYR A 274 -1.83 -9.69 13.06
C TYR A 274 -2.54 -9.46 11.71
N TYR A 275 -1.89 -8.76 10.76
CA TYR A 275 -2.45 -8.57 9.42
C TYR A 275 -2.65 -9.90 8.66
N HIS A 276 -1.62 -10.76 8.69
CA HIS A 276 -1.63 -12.02 7.96
C HIS A 276 -2.75 -12.95 8.42
N SER A 277 -2.88 -13.15 9.75
CA SER A 277 -3.92 -14.02 10.32
C SER A 277 -5.32 -13.55 9.97
N HIS A 278 -5.64 -12.27 10.21
CA HIS A 278 -6.98 -11.74 9.93
C HIS A 278 -7.29 -11.75 8.44
N PHE A 279 -6.32 -11.42 7.58
CA PHE A 279 -6.57 -11.41 6.15
C PHE A 279 -6.75 -12.84 5.59
N ASP A 280 -5.99 -13.81 6.10
CA ASP A 280 -6.14 -15.23 5.76
C ASP A 280 -7.52 -15.76 6.21
N ASP A 281 -8.00 -15.37 7.39
CA ASP A 281 -9.33 -15.74 7.89
C ASP A 281 -10.46 -15.12 7.05
N VAL A 282 -10.32 -13.86 6.62
CA VAL A 282 -11.25 -13.26 5.64
C VAL A 282 -11.29 -14.10 4.36
N LEU A 283 -10.14 -14.44 3.79
CA LEU A 283 -10.07 -15.21 2.54
C LEU A 283 -10.62 -16.64 2.67
N LYS A 284 -10.48 -17.28 3.83
CA LYS A 284 -11.07 -18.59 4.12
C LYS A 284 -12.59 -18.52 4.32
N SER A 285 -13.08 -17.43 4.90
CA SER A 285 -14.51 -17.26 5.19
C SER A 285 -15.36 -17.13 3.93
N ASP A 286 -14.82 -16.56 2.85
CA ASP A 286 -15.53 -16.41 1.58
C ASP A 286 -14.62 -16.65 0.37
N SER A 287 -14.83 -17.80 -0.29
CA SER A 287 -14.12 -18.22 -1.49
C SER A 287 -14.38 -17.36 -2.74
N ARG A 288 -15.27 -16.36 -2.70
CA ARG A 288 -15.49 -15.37 -3.77
C ARG A 288 -14.47 -14.23 -3.71
N LEU A 289 -13.92 -13.94 -2.53
CA LEU A 289 -13.01 -12.82 -2.32
C LEU A 289 -11.66 -13.07 -3.01
N ARG A 290 -11.13 -12.04 -3.67
CA ARG A 290 -9.84 -12.09 -4.38
C ARG A 290 -8.88 -11.04 -3.84
N PRO A 291 -7.67 -11.41 -3.38
CA PRO A 291 -6.69 -10.42 -2.95
C PRO A 291 -6.23 -9.55 -4.14
N ALA A 292 -5.91 -8.28 -3.89
CA ALA A 292 -5.30 -7.42 -4.93
C ALA A 292 -3.96 -7.97 -5.41
N PHE A 293 -3.18 -8.52 -4.47
CA PHE A 293 -1.89 -9.15 -4.70
C PHE A 293 -1.78 -10.40 -3.82
N GLU A 294 -1.49 -11.56 -4.39
CA GLU A 294 -1.29 -12.80 -3.61
C GLU A 294 -0.12 -12.69 -2.62
N ASN A 295 0.83 -11.80 -2.90
CA ASN A 295 2.05 -11.60 -2.14
C ASN A 295 1.97 -10.47 -1.09
N SER A 296 0.75 -10.01 -0.78
CA SER A 296 0.44 -8.91 0.14
C SER A 296 -0.33 -9.40 1.36
N VAL A 297 -0.06 -8.79 2.52
CA VAL A 297 -0.93 -8.90 3.71
C VAL A 297 -1.96 -7.76 3.81
N PHE A 298 -1.84 -6.75 2.94
CA PHE A 298 -2.81 -5.67 2.80
C PHE A 298 -3.97 -6.11 1.92
N ALA A 299 -5.20 -5.88 2.40
CA ALA A 299 -6.41 -6.33 1.72
C ALA A 299 -6.73 -5.51 0.46
N ALA A 300 -6.36 -4.23 0.47
CA ALA A 300 -6.66 -3.29 -0.59
C ALA A 300 -5.41 -2.51 -1.05
N ALA A 301 -5.52 -1.92 -2.24
CA ALA A 301 -4.52 -1.04 -2.80
C ALA A 301 -5.16 0.12 -3.56
N ALA A 302 -4.48 1.26 -3.64
CA ALA A 302 -4.88 2.39 -4.46
C ALA A 302 -3.77 2.79 -5.44
N PHE A 303 -4.19 3.10 -6.67
CA PHE A 303 -3.36 3.67 -7.71
C PHE A 303 -3.80 5.11 -7.95
N ASN A 304 -2.90 6.05 -7.70
CA ASN A 304 -3.12 7.48 -7.92
C ASN A 304 -2.42 7.87 -9.23
N PHE A 305 -3.21 8.14 -10.26
CA PHE A 305 -2.77 8.19 -11.67
C PHE A 305 -2.22 9.56 -12.10
N GLY A 306 -1.98 10.50 -11.19
CA GLY A 306 -1.31 11.79 -11.47
C GLY A 306 -2.09 12.69 -12.44
N PRO A 307 -1.44 13.36 -13.42
CA PRO A 307 0.00 13.59 -13.47
C PRO A 307 0.48 14.35 -12.23
N GLU A 308 -0.42 15.01 -11.50
CA GLU A 308 -0.15 15.72 -10.25
C GLU A 308 -0.96 15.09 -9.12
N THR A 309 -0.47 13.98 -8.54
CA THR A 309 -1.05 13.43 -7.31
C THR A 309 -0.60 14.28 -6.13
N ILE A 310 -1.37 15.34 -5.85
CA ILE A 310 -1.16 16.25 -4.72
C ILE A 310 -2.34 16.12 -3.75
N CYS A 311 -2.04 15.71 -2.52
CA CYS A 311 -3.09 15.46 -1.54
C CYS A 311 -3.35 16.69 -0.66
N PHE A 312 -4.61 16.91 -0.30
CA PHE A 312 -4.96 17.75 0.84
C PHE A 312 -4.57 17.06 2.15
N PRO A 313 -4.40 17.78 3.27
CA PRO A 313 -4.29 17.18 4.60
C PRO A 313 -5.49 16.28 4.88
N HIS A 314 -5.23 15.04 5.26
CA HIS A 314 -6.29 14.10 5.60
C HIS A 314 -5.78 12.96 6.47
N VAL A 315 -6.72 12.31 7.14
CA VAL A 315 -6.54 11.00 7.77
C VAL A 315 -7.33 9.96 6.98
N ASP A 316 -6.78 8.76 6.81
CA ASP A 316 -7.50 7.61 6.30
C ASP A 316 -8.22 6.87 7.42
N TYR A 317 -9.11 7.57 8.12
CA TYR A 317 -9.74 7.13 9.36
C TYR A 317 -10.42 5.74 9.27
N GLY A 318 -10.84 5.29 8.09
CA GLY A 318 -11.39 3.94 7.90
C GLY A 318 -10.37 2.80 7.92
N ASN A 319 -9.07 3.10 7.83
CA ASN A 319 -7.99 2.13 7.98
C ASN A 319 -7.78 1.79 9.46
N LEU A 320 -7.18 0.62 9.71
CA LEU A 320 -6.82 0.21 11.08
C LEU A 320 -5.89 1.27 11.73
N PRO A 321 -6.21 1.81 12.92
CA PRO A 321 -5.45 2.87 13.58
C PRO A 321 -3.96 2.59 13.80
N PHE A 322 -3.64 1.46 14.41
CA PHE A 322 -2.27 0.97 14.61
C PHE A 322 -1.77 0.17 13.40
N GLY A 323 -2.51 0.23 12.29
CA GLY A 323 -2.17 -0.44 11.06
C GLY A 323 -1.13 0.33 10.27
N TRP A 324 -0.40 -0.36 9.41
CA TRP A 324 0.51 0.28 8.46
C TRP A 324 -0.12 0.47 7.09
N CYS A 325 0.20 1.60 6.46
CA CYS A 325 -0.18 1.98 5.11
C CYS A 325 1.10 2.31 4.31
N PRO A 326 1.57 1.37 3.49
CA PRO A 326 2.69 1.58 2.58
C PRO A 326 2.36 2.55 1.45
N ILE A 327 3.22 3.55 1.23
CA ILE A 327 3.10 4.56 0.19
C ILE A 327 4.36 4.52 -0.67
N TRP A 328 4.20 4.20 -1.95
CA TRP A 328 5.26 4.39 -2.94
C TRP A 328 5.08 5.70 -3.66
N SER A 329 6.14 6.49 -3.72
CA SER A 329 6.19 7.65 -4.62
C SER A 329 6.73 7.25 -5.99
N LEU A 330 6.12 7.72 -7.06
CA LEU A 330 6.47 7.40 -8.45
C LEU A 330 6.38 8.66 -9.32
N GLY A 331 6.94 8.63 -10.53
CA GLY A 331 6.91 9.76 -11.45
C GLY A 331 8.28 10.39 -11.71
N ARG A 332 8.24 11.60 -12.28
CA ARG A 332 9.41 12.40 -12.69
C ARG A 332 9.26 13.79 -12.08
N TYR A 333 9.88 14.00 -10.93
CA TYR A 333 9.90 15.27 -10.21
C TYR A 333 11.18 15.42 -9.38
N ASP A 334 11.57 16.66 -9.11
CA ASP A 334 12.65 17.04 -8.21
C ASP A 334 12.15 16.98 -6.77
N TYR A 335 12.41 15.87 -6.10
CA TYR A 335 11.93 15.60 -4.74
C TYR A 335 12.49 16.56 -3.69
N LYS A 336 13.51 17.35 -4.02
CA LYS A 336 14.08 18.39 -3.14
C LYS A 336 13.32 19.72 -3.24
N LYS A 337 12.46 19.87 -4.25
CA LYS A 337 11.71 21.11 -4.50
C LYS A 337 10.20 20.94 -4.36
N GLY A 338 9.71 19.71 -4.39
CA GLY A 338 8.28 19.41 -4.28
C GLY A 338 7.98 17.92 -4.08
N GLY A 339 6.70 17.59 -3.91
CA GLY A 339 6.26 16.21 -3.70
C GLY A 339 6.66 15.58 -2.36
N HIS A 340 7.08 16.39 -1.38
CA HIS A 340 7.45 15.97 -0.03
C HIS A 340 6.25 15.33 0.67
N LEU A 341 6.45 14.28 1.46
CA LEU A 341 5.41 13.79 2.36
C LEU A 341 5.33 14.72 3.57
N VAL A 342 4.11 15.11 3.96
CA VAL A 342 3.89 15.92 5.16
C VAL A 342 3.20 15.04 6.19
N LEU A 343 3.78 14.95 7.39
CA LEU A 343 3.18 14.31 8.56
C LEU A 343 2.86 15.41 9.57
N TRP A 344 1.60 15.81 9.61
CA TRP A 344 1.17 17.04 10.27
C TRP A 344 1.30 16.96 11.79
N ASP A 345 0.89 15.83 12.38
CA ASP A 345 0.95 15.64 13.82
C ASP A 345 2.39 15.57 14.34
N LEU A 346 3.29 15.00 13.54
CA LEU A 346 4.73 14.93 13.82
C LEU A 346 5.46 16.24 13.49
N LYS A 347 4.78 17.21 12.85
CA LYS A 347 5.36 18.47 12.34
C LYS A 347 6.58 18.25 11.42
N LEU A 348 6.52 17.20 10.59
CA LEU A 348 7.60 16.84 9.67
C LEU A 348 7.20 17.03 8.21
N VAL A 349 8.13 17.59 7.42
CA VAL A 349 8.10 17.59 5.95
C VAL A 349 9.27 16.76 5.46
N ILE A 350 9.00 15.67 4.75
CA ILE A 350 10.00 14.66 4.39
C ILE A 350 10.24 14.70 2.88
N GLU A 351 11.49 14.94 2.47
CA GLU A 351 11.90 14.73 1.07
C GLU A 351 11.56 13.29 0.68
N PHE A 352 10.72 13.12 -0.36
CA PHE A 352 10.20 11.80 -0.72
C PHE A 352 10.58 11.46 -2.16
N PRO A 353 11.72 10.80 -2.41
CA PRO A 353 12.22 10.52 -3.77
C PRO A 353 11.32 9.59 -4.59
N PRO A 354 11.22 9.75 -5.92
CA PRO A 354 10.56 8.77 -6.79
C PRO A 354 11.21 7.38 -6.64
N GLY A 355 10.39 6.35 -6.50
CA GLY A 355 10.81 4.97 -6.32
C GLY A 355 11.18 4.57 -4.88
N SER A 356 10.98 5.47 -3.92
CA SER A 356 11.13 5.19 -2.49
C SER A 356 9.79 4.87 -1.82
N LEU A 357 9.86 4.31 -0.62
CA LEU A 357 8.72 3.82 0.16
C LEU A 357 8.72 4.51 1.53
N ILE A 358 7.57 5.06 1.92
CA ILE A 358 7.31 5.43 3.31
C ILE A 358 6.08 4.65 3.77
N VAL A 359 6.14 4.08 4.98
CA VAL A 359 5.03 3.36 5.60
C VAL A 359 4.58 4.14 6.83
N ILE A 360 3.30 4.48 6.88
CA ILE A 360 2.72 5.30 7.96
C ILE A 360 1.48 4.64 8.55
N PRO A 361 1.08 4.96 9.80
CA PRO A 361 -0.22 4.62 10.31
C PRO A 361 -1.25 5.66 9.84
N SER A 362 -1.67 5.52 8.57
CA SER A 362 -2.51 6.52 7.89
C SER A 362 -3.91 6.68 8.49
N GLY A 363 -4.34 5.73 9.33
CA GLY A 363 -5.59 5.81 10.07
C GLY A 363 -5.58 6.80 11.23
N ILE A 364 -4.40 7.24 11.69
CA ILE A 364 -4.25 8.18 12.82
C ILE A 364 -3.36 9.37 12.53
N LEU A 365 -2.39 9.26 11.62
CA LEU A 365 -1.55 10.39 11.25
C LEU A 365 -2.18 11.17 10.09
N ARG A 366 -2.47 12.45 10.34
CA ARG A 366 -2.82 13.41 9.31
C ARG A 366 -1.63 13.60 8.40
N HIS A 367 -1.86 13.38 7.11
CA HIS A 367 -0.81 13.42 6.11
C HIS A 367 -1.28 14.09 4.81
N SER A 368 -0.31 14.65 4.08
CA SER A 368 -0.50 15.18 2.74
C SER A 368 0.80 15.10 1.96
N ASN A 369 0.88 15.78 0.81
CA ASN A 369 2.16 16.03 0.18
C ASN A 369 2.20 17.42 -0.45
N THR A 370 3.42 17.97 -0.58
CA THR A 370 3.58 19.30 -1.16
C THR A 370 3.37 19.28 -2.66
N LYS A 371 3.00 20.44 -3.21
CA LYS A 371 2.99 20.70 -4.66
C LYS A 371 4.33 20.28 -5.30
N ILE A 372 4.27 19.90 -6.57
CA ILE A 372 5.44 19.66 -7.43
C ILE A 372 5.66 20.88 -8.35
N GLN A 373 6.81 20.95 -9.03
CA GLN A 373 7.09 22.04 -9.96
C GLN A 373 6.29 21.88 -11.26
N ARG A 374 6.11 23.00 -11.96
CA ARG A 374 5.42 23.01 -13.25
C ARG A 374 6.12 22.10 -14.26
N GLY A 375 5.36 21.22 -14.91
CA GLY A 375 5.87 20.29 -15.92
C GLY A 375 6.40 18.97 -15.35
N GLU A 376 6.39 18.81 -14.03
CA GLU A 376 6.72 17.55 -13.38
C GLU A 376 5.52 16.60 -13.35
N SER A 377 5.77 15.34 -12.98
CA SER A 377 4.73 14.33 -12.78
C SER A 377 4.98 13.54 -11.52
N ARG A 378 3.94 13.34 -10.72
CA ARG A 378 3.96 12.52 -9.51
C ARG A 378 2.74 11.61 -9.48
N TYR A 379 3.01 10.34 -9.20
CA TYR A 379 2.04 9.27 -9.01
C TYR A 379 2.29 8.64 -7.65
N SER A 380 1.33 7.86 -7.16
CA SER A 380 1.59 6.98 -6.03
C SER A 380 0.84 5.67 -6.12
N PHE A 381 1.42 4.67 -5.48
CA PHE A 381 0.83 3.35 -5.28
C PHE A 381 0.82 3.07 -3.77
N THR A 382 -0.36 2.84 -3.22
CA THR A 382 -0.52 2.59 -1.78
C THR A 382 -1.21 1.26 -1.54
N GLN A 383 -0.94 0.67 -0.37
CA GLN A 383 -1.61 -0.53 0.11
C GLN A 383 -2.15 -0.26 1.50
N TYR A 384 -3.29 -0.84 1.85
CA TYR A 384 -3.95 -0.59 3.13
C TYR A 384 -4.94 -1.72 3.47
N THR A 385 -5.37 -1.76 4.72
CA THR A 385 -6.45 -2.65 5.16
C THR A 385 -7.44 -1.83 5.99
N ALA A 386 -8.71 -1.88 5.58
CA ALA A 386 -9.79 -1.24 6.33
C ALA A 386 -9.93 -1.90 7.70
N GLY A 387 -10.08 -1.08 8.73
CA GLY A 387 -10.29 -1.51 10.10
C GLY A 387 -11.51 -2.41 10.29
N GLY A 388 -12.53 -2.18 9.47
CA GLY A 388 -13.73 -3.01 9.44
C GLY A 388 -13.43 -4.48 9.21
N LEU A 389 -12.44 -4.84 8.39
CA LEU A 389 -12.10 -6.24 8.12
C LEU A 389 -11.62 -6.97 9.38
N PHE A 390 -10.85 -6.29 10.23
CA PHE A 390 -10.43 -6.85 11.50
C PHE A 390 -11.62 -7.05 12.44
N ARG A 391 -12.50 -6.05 12.54
CA ARG A 391 -13.75 -6.16 13.29
C ARG A 391 -14.64 -7.31 12.79
N TRP A 392 -14.73 -7.50 11.49
CA TRP A 392 -15.51 -8.58 10.88
C TRP A 392 -15.01 -9.95 11.35
N VAL A 393 -13.69 -10.17 11.34
CA VAL A 393 -13.07 -11.40 11.84
C VAL A 393 -13.29 -11.55 13.34
N ASP A 394 -12.99 -10.51 14.13
CA ASP A 394 -13.10 -10.53 15.60
C ASP A 394 -14.53 -10.80 16.08
N TYR A 395 -15.53 -10.43 15.27
CA TYR A 395 -16.94 -10.65 15.58
C TYR A 395 -17.50 -11.96 15.02
N GLY A 396 -16.65 -12.81 14.43
CA GLY A 396 -17.05 -14.11 13.89
C GLY A 396 -17.75 -14.03 12.55
N PHE A 397 -17.29 -13.14 11.66
CA PHE A 397 -17.78 -12.96 10.29
C PHE A 397 -19.24 -12.50 10.20
N GLN A 398 -19.59 -11.50 10.99
CA GLN A 398 -20.92 -10.89 10.99
C GLN A 398 -20.86 -9.38 11.24
N THR A 399 -21.96 -8.69 10.95
CA THR A 399 -22.08 -7.25 11.17
C THR A 399 -22.00 -6.90 12.66
N PHE A 400 -21.65 -5.66 12.97
CA PHE A 400 -21.67 -5.16 14.35
C PHE A 400 -23.07 -5.33 14.99
N GLU A 401 -24.12 -5.02 14.25
CA GLU A 401 -25.50 -5.17 14.69
C GLU A 401 -25.84 -6.65 14.97
N SER A 402 -25.53 -7.56 14.03
CA SER A 402 -25.75 -8.99 14.22
C SER A 402 -25.00 -9.53 15.43
N TYR A 403 -23.74 -9.14 15.61
CA TYR A 403 -22.95 -9.52 16.77
C TYR A 403 -23.59 -9.03 18.08
N CYS A 404 -23.99 -7.77 18.14
CA CYS A 404 -24.60 -7.19 19.33
C CYS A 404 -25.94 -7.84 19.69
N ASN A 405 -26.74 -8.22 18.69
CA ASN A 405 -28.05 -8.85 18.89
C ASN A 405 -27.95 -10.33 19.31
N ASN A 406 -26.88 -11.03 18.91
CA ASN A 406 -26.76 -12.48 19.10
C ASN A 406 -25.73 -12.91 20.14
N ARG A 407 -24.89 -11.99 20.65
CA ARG A 407 -23.85 -12.30 21.64
C ARG A 407 -24.43 -12.71 23.00
N THR A 408 -23.79 -13.67 23.63
CA THR A 408 -24.00 -14.04 25.03
C THR A 408 -23.49 -12.95 25.99
N ALA A 409 -23.92 -13.01 27.25
CA ALA A 409 -23.40 -12.11 28.30
C ALA A 409 -21.87 -12.22 28.45
N THR A 410 -21.31 -13.42 28.29
CA THR A 410 -19.86 -13.67 28.34
C THR A 410 -19.13 -13.00 27.18
N GLU A 411 -19.67 -13.11 25.96
CA GLU A 411 -19.10 -12.45 24.77
C GLU A 411 -19.21 -10.92 24.87
N ALA A 412 -20.32 -10.40 25.37
CA ALA A 412 -20.47 -8.96 25.62
C ALA A 412 -19.44 -8.45 26.64
N ALA A 413 -19.20 -9.18 27.73
CA ALA A 413 -18.20 -8.82 28.73
C ALA A 413 -16.77 -8.88 28.17
N ARG A 414 -16.47 -9.88 27.32
CA ARG A 414 -15.18 -9.98 26.60
C ARG A 414 -15.01 -8.82 25.62
N ASP A 415 -16.01 -8.52 24.78
CA ASP A 415 -15.96 -7.41 23.83
C ASP A 415 -15.71 -6.07 24.52
N GLU A 416 -16.38 -5.82 25.63
CA GLU A 416 -16.18 -4.60 26.42
C GLU A 416 -14.77 -4.53 27.04
N HIS A 417 -14.25 -5.66 27.52
CA HIS A 417 -12.86 -5.76 27.97
C HIS A 417 -11.86 -5.50 26.83
N ASP A 418 -12.11 -6.07 25.66
CA ASP A 418 -11.23 -5.98 24.50
C ASP A 418 -11.27 -4.58 23.90
N LYS A 419 -12.43 -3.90 23.81
CA LYS A 419 -12.54 -2.49 23.41
C LYS A 419 -11.62 -1.58 24.21
N ARG A 420 -11.63 -1.69 25.54
CA ARG A 420 -10.79 -0.87 26.42
C ARG A 420 -9.29 -1.15 26.26
N ARG A 421 -8.91 -2.28 25.69
CA ARG A 421 -7.51 -2.73 25.59
C ARG A 421 -6.98 -2.78 24.17
N ARG A 422 -7.84 -2.77 23.15
CA ARG A 422 -7.47 -2.98 21.75
C ARG A 422 -6.47 -1.94 21.29
N TRP A 423 -6.62 -0.69 21.74
CA TRP A 423 -5.66 0.34 21.44
C TRP A 423 -4.26 0.03 21.98
N LYS A 424 -4.16 -0.26 23.29
CA LYS A 424 -2.91 -0.66 23.94
C LYS A 424 -2.32 -1.94 23.32
N MET A 425 -3.16 -2.92 22.99
CA MET A 425 -2.74 -4.14 22.29
C MET A 425 -2.15 -3.79 20.93
N GLY A 426 -2.84 -2.99 20.13
CA GLY A 426 -2.38 -2.56 18.81
C GLY A 426 -1.02 -1.86 18.85
N LEU A 427 -0.82 -0.95 19.80
CA LEU A 427 0.47 -0.29 20.00
C LEU A 427 1.60 -1.25 20.36
N SER A 428 1.30 -2.33 21.11
CA SER A 428 2.30 -3.36 21.44
C SER A 428 2.74 -4.22 20.23
N LEU A 429 2.03 -4.12 19.10
CA LEU A 429 2.39 -4.82 17.86
C LEU A 429 3.51 -4.12 17.09
N TYR A 430 3.76 -2.83 17.35
CA TYR A 430 4.95 -2.15 16.84
C TYR A 430 6.20 -2.69 17.53
N SER A 431 7.31 -2.82 16.79
CA SER A 431 8.62 -3.03 17.40
C SER A 431 9.10 -1.74 18.05
N THR A 432 9.81 -1.86 19.16
CA THR A 432 10.54 -0.73 19.74
C THR A 432 11.92 -0.59 19.11
N LEU A 433 12.59 0.55 19.33
CA LEU A 433 14.01 0.69 18.98
C LEU A 433 14.87 -0.40 19.66
N ALA A 434 14.54 -0.78 20.89
CA ALA A 434 15.21 -1.85 21.63
C ALA A 434 15.00 -3.23 20.98
N ASP A 435 13.78 -3.56 20.56
CA ASP A 435 13.47 -4.81 19.83
C ASP A 435 14.32 -4.96 18.56
N LEU A 436 14.71 -3.83 17.95
CA LEU A 436 15.46 -3.75 16.70
C LEU A 436 16.98 -3.58 16.92
N GLY A 437 17.43 -3.39 18.15
CA GLY A 437 18.83 -3.13 18.49
C GLY A 437 19.34 -1.77 18.00
N LEU A 438 18.49 -0.75 18.05
CA LEU A 438 18.76 0.62 17.59
C LEU A 438 18.87 1.65 18.73
N CYS A 439 18.99 1.19 19.99
CA CYS A 439 19.20 2.03 21.17
C CYS A 439 20.67 2.42 21.35
#